data_AF-A0A945AEJ9-F1
#
_entry.id   AF-A0A945AEJ9-F1
#
_cell.length_a   1.000
_cell.length_b   1.000
_cell.length_c   1.000
_cell.angle_alpha   90.00
_cell.angle_beta   90.00
_cell.angle_gamma   90.00
#
_symmetry.space_group_name_H-M   'P 1'
#
loop_
_entity.id
_entity.type
_entity.pdbx_description
1 polymer ?
#
loop_
_entity_poly.entity_id
_entity_poly.type
_entity_poly.pdbx_seq_one_letter_code
_entity_poly.pdbx_strand_id
1 'polypeptide(L)' 'MDAQTLQTFIHAVFEQAGMPSEDAAVEAEVLIWANLRGVDSHGVLRVIDYLNNIKSGRM' A
#
# COMPACT_ATOMS: atom_id res chain seq x y z
N MET A 1 -14.27 -0.26 -6.08
CA MET A 1 -13.18 -1.01 -6.72
C MET A 1 -13.15 -2.39 -6.09
N ASP A 2 -12.96 -3.45 -6.87
CA ASP A 2 -12.67 -4.78 -6.30
C ASP A 2 -11.25 -4.82 -5.72
N ALA A 3 -10.94 -5.89 -4.97
CA ALA A 3 -9.67 -6.05 -4.27
C ALA A 3 -8.47 -6.03 -5.22
N GLN A 4 -8.58 -6.67 -6.39
CA GLN A 4 -7.50 -6.76 -7.37
C GLN A 4 -7.20 -5.37 -7.97
N THR A 5 -8.25 -4.65 -8.37
CA THR A 5 -8.14 -3.30 -8.92
C THR A 5 -7.55 -2.34 -7.89
N LEU A 6 -7.93 -2.47 -6.61
CA LEU A 6 -7.38 -1.65 -5.53
C LEU A 6 -5.93 -1.99 -5.21
N GLN A 7 -5.55 -3.27 -5.25
CA GLN A 7 -4.16 -3.71 -5.09
C GLN A 7 -3.26 -3.09 -6.17
N THR A 8 -3.65 -3.20 -7.45
CA THR A 8 -2.89 -2.62 -8.56
C THR A 8 -2.78 -1.10 -8.44
N PHE A 9 -3.83 -0.43 -7.98
CA PHE A 9 -3.78 1.01 -7.71
C PHE A 9 -2.77 1.36 -6.61
N ILE A 10 -2.80 0.64 -5.48
CA ILE A 10 -1.89 0.90 -4.35
C ILE A 10 -0.42 0.61 -4.72
N HIS A 11 -0.18 -0.46 -5.47
CA HIS A 11 1.15 -0.78 -6.01
C HIS A 11 1.71 0.39 -6.82
N ALA A 12 0.94 0.90 -7.80
CA ALA A 12 1.35 2.03 -8.63
C ALA A 12 1.55 3.33 -7.82
N VAL A 13 0.79 3.51 -6.73
CA VAL A 13 0.95 4.66 -5.83
C VAL A 13 2.28 4.59 -5.08
N PHE A 14 2.65 3.44 -4.51
CA PHE A 14 3.93 3.29 -3.81
C PHE A 14 5.13 3.34 -4.75
N GLU A 15 5.03 2.73 -5.93
CA GLU A 15 6.08 2.79 -6.95
C GLU A 15 6.35 4.25 -7.39
N GLN A 16 5.30 5.03 -7.64
CA GLN A 16 5.45 6.47 -7.95
C GLN A 16 5.97 7.29 -6.78
N ALA A 17 5.77 6.84 -5.53
CA ALA A 17 6.32 7.49 -4.35
C ALA A 17 7.83 7.23 -4.18
N GLY A 18 8.41 6.32 -4.97
CA GLY A 18 9.84 5.99 -4.96
C GLY A 18 10.18 4.65 -4.31
N MET A 19 9.18 3.84 -3.92
CA MET A 19 9.41 2.47 -3.44
C MET A 19 9.77 1.55 -4.62
N PRO A 20 10.74 0.62 -4.48
CA PRO A 20 11.00 -0.40 -5.49
C PRO A 20 9.74 -1.18 -5.85
N SER A 21 9.56 -1.51 -7.14
CA SER A 21 8.34 -2.13 -7.65
C SER A 21 7.99 -3.45 -6.96
N GLU A 22 9.01 -4.25 -6.60
CA GLU A 22 8.84 -5.51 -5.87
C GLU A 22 8.31 -5.30 -4.45
N ASP A 23 8.86 -4.32 -3.71
CA ASP A 23 8.41 -3.97 -2.36
C ASP A 23 7.01 -3.35 -2.39
N ALA A 24 6.74 -2.50 -3.37
CA ALA A 24 5.42 -1.90 -3.57
C ALA A 24 4.34 -2.95 -3.84
N ALA A 25 4.68 -4.03 -4.54
CA ALA A 25 3.75 -5.12 -4.82
C ALA A 25 3.40 -5.90 -3.54
N VAL A 26 4.41 -6.18 -2.70
CA VAL A 26 4.22 -6.83 -1.39
C VAL A 26 3.40 -5.94 -0.46
N GLU A 27 3.72 -4.65 -0.36
CA GLU A 27 3.00 -3.72 0.51
C GLU A 27 1.52 -3.62 0.10
N ALA A 28 1.24 -3.48 -1.20
CA ALA A 28 -0.12 -3.47 -1.71
C ALA A 28 -0.88 -4.77 -1.38
N GLU A 29 -0.25 -5.94 -1.53
CA GLU A 29 -0.84 -7.22 -1.18
C GLU A 29 -1.21 -7.30 0.31
N VAL A 30 -0.30 -6.90 1.20
CA VAL A 30 -0.50 -6.96 2.66
C VAL A 30 -1.61 -6.01 3.11
N LEU A 31 -1.66 -4.78 2.58
CA LEU A 31 -2.71 -3.83 2.93
C LEU A 31 -4.11 -4.32 2.50
N ILE A 32 -4.21 -4.92 1.32
CA ILE A 32 -5.45 -5.53 0.83
C ILE A 32 -5.81 -6.76 1.66
N TRP A 33 -4.83 -7.62 1.97
CA TRP A 33 -5.01 -8.80 2.80
C TRP A 33 -5.59 -8.46 4.18
N ALA A 34 -5.12 -7.37 4.79
CA ALA A 34 -5.62 -6.86 6.07
C ALA A 34 -7.05 -6.31 5.95
N ASN A 35 -7.33 -5.51 4.92
CA ASN A 35 -8.67 -4.96 4.69
C ASN A 35 -9.73 -6.04 4.46
N LEU A 36 -9.40 -7.07 3.67
CA LEU A 36 -10.33 -8.18 3.40
C LEU A 36 -10.68 -9.00 4.66
N ARG A 37 -9.90 -8.86 5.73
CA ARG A 37 -10.12 -9.52 7.03
C ARG A 37 -10.76 -8.59 8.07
N GLY A 38 -11.16 -7.38 7.68
CA GLY A 38 -11.74 -6.39 8.59
C GLY A 38 -10.74 -5.76 9.56
N VAL A 39 -9.44 -5.84 9.27
CA VAL A 39 -8.38 -5.19 10.06
C VAL A 39 -8.04 -3.82 9.43
N ASP A 40 -9.04 -2.95 9.33
CA ASP A 40 -8.93 -1.70 8.55
C ASP A 40 -7.82 -0.77 9.06
N SER A 41 -7.52 -0.81 10.36
CA SER A 41 -6.42 -0.03 10.97
C SER A 41 -5.03 -0.39 10.45
N HIS A 42 -4.88 -1.55 9.82
CA HIS A 42 -3.63 -2.04 9.21
C HIS A 42 -3.77 -2.25 7.70
N GLY A 43 -4.89 -1.84 7.10
CA GLY A 43 -5.15 -1.94 5.66
C GLY A 43 -4.90 -0.64 4.92
N VAL A 44 -5.67 -0.41 3.86
CA VAL A 44 -5.63 0.73 2.93
C VAL A 44 -5.60 2.10 3.63
N LEU A 45 -6.14 2.23 4.85
CA LEU A 45 -6.01 3.44 5.66
C LEU A 45 -4.55 3.89 5.86
N ARG A 46 -3.60 2.94 5.86
CA ARG A 46 -2.16 3.18 6.09
C ARG A 46 -1.43 3.77 4.90
N VAL A 47 -2.02 3.77 3.70
CA VAL A 47 -1.36 4.27 2.47
C VAL A 47 -0.84 5.70 2.67
N ILE A 48 -1.64 6.60 3.26
CA ILE A 48 -1.24 8.00 3.46
C ILE A 48 -0.04 8.11 4.41
N ASP A 49 -0.04 7.36 5.51
CA ASP A 49 1.07 7.35 6.47
C ASP A 49 2.34 6.81 5.83
N TYR A 50 2.23 5.75 5.02
CA TYR A 50 3.37 5.13 4.37
C TYR A 50 3.95 6.01 3.25
N LEU A 51 3.12 6.72 2.49
CA LEU A 51 3.57 7.76 1.57
C LEU A 51 4.37 8.86 2.30
N ASN A 52 3.91 9.30 3.48
CA ASN A 52 4.65 10.25 4.29
C ASN A 52 5.97 9.67 4.81
N ASN A 53 6.00 8.38 5.15
CA ASN A 53 7.22 7.69 5.59
C ASN A 53 8.26 7.61 4.46
N ILE A 54 7.85 7.18 3.27
CA ILE A 54 8.70 7.13 2.06
C ILE A 54 9.26 8.52 1.76
N LYS A 55 8.40 9.54 1.71
CA LYS A 55 8.82 10.93 1.47
C LYS A 55 9.83 11.45 2.52
N SER A 56 9.75 10.94 3.75
CA SER A 56 10.66 11.30 4.85
C SER A 56 11.92 10.42 4.94
N GLY A 57 12.09 9.42 4.07
CA GLY A 57 13.20 8.47 4.10
C GLY A 57 13.19 7.53 5.31
N ARG A 58 12.02 7.32 5.93
CA ARG A 58 11.81 6.36 7.02
C ARG A 58 11.38 4.98 6.51
N MET A 59 11.13 4.89 5.21
CA MET A 59 10.75 3.73 4.42
C MET A 59 11.40 3.87 3.05
#